data_AF-A0A800CBK1-F1
#
_entry.id   AF-A0A800CBK1-F1
#
_cell.length_a   1.000
_cell.length_b   1.000
_cell.length_c   1.000
_cell.angle_alpha   90.00
_cell.angle_beta   90.00
_cell.angle_gamma   90.00
#
_symmetry.space_group_name_H-M   'P 1'
#
loop_
_entity.id
_entity.type
_entity.pdbx_description
1 polymer ?
#
loop_
_entity_poly.entity_id
_entity_poly.type
_entity_poly.pdbx_seq_one_letter_code
_entity_poly.pdbx_strand_id
1 'polypeptide(L)'
;MIKGPTGCGKTRFIEHMAARLGRPLYTVSCHDDLTAADLVGRHLIGEQGTFWVDGPLTRAVREGAICYLDEVVEARKDTTVVIHPLTDDRRILPIERTGETLKAPAEFMLVVSYNPGYQNILKGMKPSTRQRFVGMTFDFPAASLEQEIIQRETGIDEKTAKSLVKLAAALRVLKDHDLEEAASTRLLIYAARLIRSGMNAIDACLAAMAEPLTDDLETRSALMEVINISLPRG
;
A
#
# COMPACT_ATOMS: atom_id res chain seq x y z
N MET A 1 -7.21 5.91 8.61
CA MET A 1 -7.44 4.81 7.65
C MET A 1 -7.32 5.36 6.24
N ILE A 2 -6.42 4.80 5.43
CA ILE A 2 -6.24 5.18 4.02
C ILE A 2 -6.79 4.07 3.13
N LYS A 3 -7.69 4.41 2.21
CA LYS A 3 -8.26 3.46 1.25
C LYS A 3 -7.97 3.93 -0.17
N GLY A 4 -7.75 3.03 -1.10
CA GLY A 4 -7.53 3.36 -2.51
C GLY A 4 -6.90 2.20 -3.28
N PRO A 5 -6.82 2.25 -4.61
CA PRO A 5 -6.27 1.16 -5.42
C PRO A 5 -4.79 0.90 -5.12
N THR A 6 -4.28 -0.27 -5.52
CA THR A 6 -2.84 -0.55 -5.41
C THR A 6 -2.03 0.46 -6.22
N GLY A 7 -0.84 0.80 -5.73
CA GLY A 7 0.11 1.64 -6.47
C GLY A 7 -0.31 3.11 -6.68
N CYS A 8 -1.31 3.62 -5.95
CA CYS A 8 -1.69 5.05 -5.99
C CYS A 8 -0.95 5.96 -5.00
N GLY A 9 0.03 5.43 -4.25
CA GLY A 9 0.92 6.23 -3.39
C GLY A 9 0.57 6.29 -1.89
N LYS A 10 -0.34 5.44 -1.39
CA LYS A 10 -0.71 5.38 0.04
C LYS A 10 0.49 5.27 0.99
N THR A 11 1.35 4.26 0.79
CA THR A 11 2.53 4.02 1.64
C THR A 11 3.49 5.20 1.60
N ARG A 12 3.78 5.72 0.39
CA ARG A 12 4.66 6.89 0.21
C ARG A 12 4.11 8.16 0.86
N PHE A 13 2.79 8.34 0.87
CA PHE A 13 2.15 9.42 1.62
C PHE A 13 2.39 9.30 3.13
N ILE A 14 2.28 8.10 3.69
CA ILE A 14 2.55 7.88 5.12
C ILE A 14 4.01 8.11 5.47
N GLU A 15 4.94 7.65 4.63
CA GLU A 15 6.38 7.93 4.78
C GLU A 15 6.65 9.44 4.75
N HIS A 16 6.07 10.16 3.78
CA HIS A 16 6.19 11.62 3.70
C HIS A 16 5.64 12.32 4.94
N MET A 17 4.48 11.88 5.44
CA MET A 17 3.87 12.46 6.64
C MET A 17 4.69 12.17 7.90
N ALA A 18 5.25 10.97 8.04
CA ALA A 18 6.15 10.63 9.14
C ALA A 18 7.38 11.53 9.15
N ALA A 19 8.03 11.70 8.00
CA ALA A 19 9.17 12.59 7.84
C ALA A 19 8.80 14.06 8.15
N ARG A 20 7.66 14.54 7.63
CA ARG A 20 7.18 15.91 7.86
C ARG A 20 6.84 16.19 9.32
N LEU A 21 6.34 15.19 10.04
CA LEU A 21 6.01 15.29 11.46
C LEU A 21 7.21 15.03 12.38
N GLY A 22 8.36 14.62 11.82
CA GLY A 22 9.54 14.25 12.60
C GLY A 22 9.30 13.02 13.49
N ARG A 23 8.47 12.07 13.03
CA ARG A 23 8.09 10.88 13.82
C ARG A 23 8.70 9.61 13.22
N PRO A 24 9.21 8.68 14.05
CA PRO A 24 9.56 7.35 13.57
C PRO A 24 8.35 6.65 12.94
N LEU A 25 8.60 5.80 11.94
CA LEU A 25 7.57 5.04 11.25
C LEU A 25 7.87 3.54 11.37
N TYR A 26 6.95 2.82 11.99
CA TYR A 26 6.95 1.36 12.03
C TYR A 26 5.91 0.84 11.05
N THR A 27 6.36 0.39 9.87
CA THR A 27 5.50 -0.23 8.86
C THR A 27 5.43 -1.74 9.10
N VAL A 28 4.21 -2.28 9.12
CA VAL A 28 3.93 -3.71 9.18
C VAL A 28 3.10 -4.09 7.95
N SER A 29 3.64 -4.95 7.10
CA SER A 29 2.89 -5.54 6.00
C SER A 29 2.03 -6.68 6.54
N CYS A 30 0.71 -6.53 6.47
CA CYS A 30 -0.22 -7.53 6.96
C CYS A 30 -0.41 -8.67 5.95
N HIS A 31 -0.52 -9.89 6.49
CA HIS A 31 -0.76 -11.13 5.74
C HIS A 31 -1.45 -12.15 6.65
N ASP A 32 -1.95 -13.26 6.08
CA ASP A 32 -2.76 -14.25 6.81
C ASP A 32 -2.00 -14.98 7.93
N ASP A 33 -0.67 -14.98 7.91
CA ASP A 33 0.17 -15.60 8.95
C ASP A 33 0.61 -14.61 10.04
N LEU A 34 0.28 -13.32 9.90
CA LEU A 34 0.62 -12.32 10.92
C LEU A 34 -0.19 -12.58 12.18
N THR A 35 0.48 -12.80 13.31
CA THR A 35 -0.17 -13.02 14.61
C THR A 35 -0.17 -11.77 15.49
N ALA A 36 -1.04 -11.75 16.50
CA ALA A 36 -1.02 -10.69 17.52
C ALA A 36 0.33 -10.63 18.27
N ALA A 37 1.01 -11.78 18.45
CA ALA A 37 2.33 -11.83 19.07
C ALA A 37 3.42 -11.18 18.20
N ASP A 38 3.30 -11.24 16.87
CA ASP A 38 4.25 -10.56 15.99
C ASP A 38 4.09 -9.04 16.04
N LEU A 39 2.86 -8.53 16.26
CA LEU A 39 2.59 -7.11 16.45
C LEU A 39 3.03 -6.60 17.83
N VAL A 40 2.66 -7.31 18.89
CA VAL A 40 2.88 -6.87 20.28
C VAL A 40 4.26 -7.26 20.79
N GLY A 41 4.73 -8.45 20.48
CA GLY A 41 5.99 -8.98 20.98
C GLY A 41 5.85 -10.40 21.51
N ARG A 42 7.00 -11.01 21.75
CA ARG A 42 7.11 -12.41 22.14
C ARG A 42 8.32 -12.64 23.02
N HIS A 43 8.25 -13.71 23.79
CA HIS A 43 9.40 -14.24 24.50
C HIS A 43 10.27 -15.06 23.53
N LEU A 44 11.58 -14.80 23.55
CA LEU A 44 12.59 -15.59 22.86
C LEU A 44 13.45 -16.33 23.90
N ILE A 45 13.99 -17.47 23.50
CA ILE A 45 14.91 -18.26 24.31
C ILE A 45 16.32 -17.98 23.81
N GLY A 46 17.18 -17.48 24.70
CA GLY A 46 18.61 -17.30 24.44
C GLY A 46 19.46 -18.07 25.44
N GLU A 47 20.78 -17.92 25.32
CA GLU A 47 21.76 -18.62 26.17
C GLU A 47 21.59 -18.30 27.67
N GLN A 48 21.13 -17.09 28.00
CA GLN A 48 20.90 -16.63 29.38
C GLN A 48 19.47 -16.88 29.87
N GLY A 49 18.66 -17.61 29.11
CA GLY A 49 17.26 -17.90 29.42
C GLY A 49 16.27 -17.15 28.53
N THR A 50 15.03 -17.06 29.01
CA THR A 50 13.92 -16.47 28.27
C THR A 50 13.89 -14.95 28.47
N PHE A 51 13.81 -14.18 27.39
CA PHE A 51 13.71 -12.72 27.42
C PHE A 51 12.61 -12.20 26.48
N TRP A 52 12.07 -11.04 26.80
CA TRP A 52 11.00 -10.41 26.01
C TRP A 52 11.58 -9.57 24.87
N VAL A 53 10.92 -9.61 23.70
CA VAL A 53 11.22 -8.73 22.57
C VAL A 53 9.92 -8.05 22.12
N ASP A 54 9.94 -6.71 22.16
CA ASP A 54 8.84 -5.88 21.68
C ASP A 54 8.62 -6.04 20.18
N GLY A 55 7.36 -6.21 19.81
CA GLY A 55 6.90 -6.11 18.42
C GLY A 55 6.83 -4.66 17.93
N PRO A 56 6.60 -4.44 16.63
CA PRO A 56 6.56 -3.11 16.02
C PRO A 56 5.45 -2.22 16.60
N LEU A 57 4.29 -2.78 16.97
CA LEU A 57 3.21 -2.00 17.58
C LEU A 57 3.63 -1.50 18.98
N THR A 58 4.24 -2.37 19.78
CA THR A 58 4.71 -2.04 21.13
C THR A 58 5.82 -0.99 21.10
N ARG A 59 6.83 -1.17 20.23
CA ARG A 59 7.87 -0.15 20.04
C ARG A 59 7.27 1.20 19.63
N ALA A 60 6.33 1.19 18.69
CA ALA A 60 5.69 2.43 18.25
C ALA A 60 4.93 3.13 19.38
N VAL A 61 4.24 2.38 20.23
CA VAL A 61 3.55 2.91 21.41
C VAL A 61 4.55 3.50 22.41
N ARG A 62 5.64 2.79 22.74
CA ARG A 62 6.66 3.28 23.68
C ARG A 62 7.35 4.56 23.19
N GLU A 63 7.60 4.66 21.90
CA GLU A 63 8.36 5.77 21.29
C GLU A 63 7.48 6.94 20.85
N GLY A 64 6.15 6.83 20.94
CA GLY A 64 5.24 7.84 20.37
C GLY A 64 5.37 7.99 18.85
N ALA A 65 5.65 6.87 18.19
CA ALA A 65 5.86 6.79 16.75
C ALA A 65 4.54 6.61 15.98
N ILE A 66 4.65 6.59 14.65
CA ILE A 66 3.58 6.16 13.77
C ILE A 66 3.70 4.65 13.58
N CYS A 67 2.65 3.89 13.91
CA CYS A 67 2.50 2.49 13.51
C CYS A 67 1.59 2.42 12.29
N TYR A 68 2.12 1.92 11.17
CA TYR A 68 1.39 1.77 9.92
C TYR A 68 1.15 0.29 9.60
N LEU A 69 -0.11 -0.15 9.64
CA LEU A 69 -0.53 -1.49 9.22
C LEU A 69 -0.97 -1.44 7.76
N ASP A 70 -0.09 -1.88 6.86
CA ASP A 70 -0.32 -1.91 5.42
C ASP A 70 -1.13 -3.17 5.05
N GLU A 71 -2.18 -3.01 4.24
CA GLU A 71 -3.11 -4.08 3.87
C GLU A 71 -3.74 -4.80 5.08
N VAL A 72 -4.18 -4.05 6.09
CA VAL A 72 -4.64 -4.57 7.41
C VAL A 72 -5.73 -5.64 7.34
N VAL A 73 -6.47 -5.68 6.24
CA VAL A 73 -7.54 -6.63 5.92
C VAL A 73 -7.01 -8.02 5.56
N GLU A 74 -5.75 -8.14 5.16
CA GLU A 74 -5.07 -9.43 4.94
C GLU A 74 -4.65 -10.09 6.25
N ALA A 75 -4.58 -9.34 7.35
CA ALA A 75 -4.36 -9.93 8.67
C ALA A 75 -5.62 -10.63 9.17
N ARG A 76 -5.42 -11.70 9.94
CA ARG A 76 -6.52 -12.40 10.61
C ARG A 76 -7.27 -11.49 11.57
N LYS A 77 -8.56 -11.79 11.75
CA LYS A 77 -9.48 -10.99 12.58
C LYS A 77 -9.03 -10.91 14.05
N ASP A 78 -8.50 -12.00 14.59
CA ASP A 78 -7.90 -12.08 15.94
C ASP A 78 -6.60 -11.25 16.05
N THR A 79 -5.83 -11.12 14.99
CA THR A 79 -4.67 -10.21 14.95
C THR A 79 -5.11 -8.75 14.98
N THR A 80 -6.14 -8.37 14.21
CA THR A 80 -6.59 -6.97 14.12
C THR A 80 -7.40 -6.47 15.32
N VAL A 81 -7.87 -7.32 16.25
CA VAL A 81 -8.53 -6.83 17.48
C VAL A 81 -7.54 -6.23 18.48
N VAL A 82 -6.25 -6.56 18.38
CA VAL A 82 -5.21 -6.08 19.30
C VAL A 82 -5.07 -4.56 19.30
N ILE A 83 -5.42 -3.91 18.19
CA ILE A 83 -5.38 -2.45 18.05
C ILE A 83 -6.63 -1.74 18.59
N HIS A 84 -7.69 -2.46 18.97
CA HIS A 84 -8.94 -1.82 19.42
C HIS A 84 -8.74 -0.95 20.68
N PRO A 85 -8.01 -1.41 21.72
CA PRO A 85 -7.77 -0.60 22.93
C PRO A 85 -6.93 0.66 22.65
N LEU A 86 -6.14 0.68 21.57
CA LEU A 86 -5.37 1.84 21.12
C LEU A 86 -6.21 2.91 20.42
N THR A 87 -7.44 2.56 20.02
CA THR A 87 -8.34 3.44 19.23
C THR A 87 -9.54 3.94 20.02
N ASP A 88 -9.73 3.46 21.26
CA ASP A 88 -10.72 4.03 22.17
C ASP A 88 -10.10 5.10 23.08
N ASP A 89 -10.93 5.76 23.89
CA ASP A 89 -10.52 6.90 24.73
C ASP A 89 -9.41 6.57 25.73
N ARG A 90 -9.20 5.28 26.06
CA ARG A 90 -8.15 4.87 27.00
C ARG A 90 -6.77 4.91 26.36
N ARG A 91 -6.68 4.68 25.04
CA ARG A 91 -5.43 4.58 24.27
C ARG A 91 -4.37 3.73 24.97
N ILE A 92 -4.70 2.47 25.27
CA ILE A 92 -3.79 1.54 25.95
C ILE A 92 -3.41 0.35 25.06
N LEU A 93 -2.27 -0.27 25.35
CA LEU A 93 -1.84 -1.56 24.79
C LEU A 93 -1.53 -2.53 25.93
N PRO A 94 -2.45 -3.45 26.26
CA PRO A 94 -2.18 -4.54 27.20
C PRO A 94 -1.22 -5.55 26.58
N ILE A 95 -0.18 -5.93 27.32
CA ILE A 95 0.78 -6.97 26.97
C ILE A 95 0.61 -8.13 27.95
N GLU A 96 -0.39 -8.97 27.69
CA GLU A 96 -0.78 -10.05 28.62
C GLU A 96 0.39 -10.97 29.02
N ARG A 97 1.31 -11.23 28.09
CA ARG A 97 2.46 -12.11 28.32
C ARG A 97 3.49 -11.56 29.31
N THR A 98 3.57 -10.24 29.48
CA THR A 98 4.46 -9.59 30.45
C THR A 98 3.71 -9.04 31.66
N GLY A 99 2.37 -8.99 31.59
CA GLY A 99 1.52 -8.32 32.57
C GLY A 99 1.55 -6.78 32.49
N GLU A 100 2.28 -6.22 31.53
CA GLU A 100 2.41 -4.78 31.35
C GLU A 100 1.19 -4.21 30.63
N THR A 101 0.80 -2.97 30.97
CA THR A 101 -0.17 -2.20 30.18
C THR A 101 0.45 -0.87 29.83
N LEU A 102 0.70 -0.65 28.54
CA LEU A 102 1.24 0.61 28.05
C LEU A 102 0.11 1.61 27.83
N LYS A 103 0.34 2.85 28.25
CA LYS A 103 -0.49 3.98 27.84
C LYS A 103 0.17 4.65 26.64
N ALA A 104 -0.55 4.72 25.52
CA ALA A 104 -0.02 5.36 24.33
C ALA A 104 0.13 6.87 24.56
N PRO A 105 1.31 7.44 24.26
CA PRO A 105 1.55 8.87 24.39
C PRO A 105 0.72 9.65 23.37
N ALA A 106 0.57 10.96 23.57
CA ALA A 106 -0.25 11.80 22.68
C ALA A 106 0.24 11.72 21.22
N GLU A 107 1.56 11.61 21.08
CA GLU A 107 2.38 11.48 19.90
C GLU A 107 2.12 10.24 19.05
N PHE A 108 1.72 9.12 19.69
CA PHE A 108 1.51 7.86 18.98
C PHE A 108 0.37 7.98 17.97
N MET A 109 0.61 7.51 16.74
CA MET A 109 -0.42 7.47 15.70
C MET A 109 -0.56 6.05 15.16
N LEU A 110 -1.80 5.57 15.12
CA LEU A 110 -2.14 4.33 14.42
C LEU A 110 -2.71 4.66 13.04
N VAL A 111 -2.07 4.14 12.00
CA VAL A 111 -2.49 4.27 10.62
C VAL A 111 -2.73 2.87 10.06
N VAL A 112 -3.80 2.70 9.30
CA VAL A 112 -4.10 1.45 8.58
C VAL A 112 -4.43 1.76 7.12
N SER A 113 -4.04 0.89 6.20
CA SER A 113 -4.44 0.95 4.79
C SER A 113 -5.15 -0.33 4.33
N TYR A 114 -5.93 -0.21 3.27
CA TYR A 114 -6.39 -1.36 2.48
C TYR A 114 -6.85 -0.95 1.08
N ASN A 115 -6.91 -1.92 0.17
CA ASN A 115 -7.44 -1.75 -1.19
C ASN A 115 -8.91 -2.18 -1.28
N PRO A 116 -9.88 -1.25 -1.46
CA PRO A 116 -11.28 -1.62 -1.70
C PRO A 116 -11.41 -2.33 -3.04
N GLY A 117 -12.08 -3.48 -3.08
CA GLY A 117 -12.38 -4.22 -4.32
C GLY A 117 -11.29 -5.20 -4.79
N TYR A 118 -10.11 -5.21 -4.16
CA TYR A 118 -9.06 -6.22 -4.39
C TYR A 118 -9.40 -7.59 -3.79
N GLN A 119 -10.35 -7.62 -2.85
CA GLN A 119 -10.52 -8.76 -1.95
C GLN A 119 -11.87 -9.45 -2.10
N ASN A 120 -11.85 -10.77 -1.92
CA ASN A 120 -13.03 -11.59 -1.64
C ASN A 120 -13.98 -10.83 -0.70
N ILE A 121 -15.26 -10.75 -1.07
CA ILE A 121 -16.35 -10.09 -0.32
C ILE A 121 -16.35 -10.46 1.18
N LEU A 122 -15.78 -11.63 1.53
CA LEU A 122 -15.68 -12.20 2.87
C LEU A 122 -14.54 -11.65 3.76
N LYS A 123 -13.50 -11.02 3.18
CA LYS A 123 -12.30 -10.51 3.89
C LYS A 123 -12.33 -8.99 4.17
N GLY A 124 -13.45 -8.32 3.94
CA GLY A 124 -13.58 -6.90 4.25
C GLY A 124 -13.41 -6.57 5.75
N MET A 125 -12.95 -5.35 6.04
CA MET A 125 -12.84 -4.84 7.40
C MET A 125 -14.24 -4.73 8.06
N LYS A 126 -14.38 -5.27 9.27
CA LYS A 126 -15.65 -5.19 10.04
C LYS A 126 -16.06 -3.73 10.26
N PRO A 127 -17.37 -3.39 10.21
CA PRO A 127 -17.86 -2.05 10.50
C PRO A 127 -17.37 -1.49 11.85
N SER A 128 -17.33 -2.32 12.89
CA SER A 128 -16.86 -1.93 14.23
C SER A 128 -15.38 -1.54 14.27
N THR A 129 -14.54 -2.09 13.39
CA THR A 129 -13.14 -1.64 13.25
C THR A 129 -13.08 -0.34 12.45
N ARG A 130 -13.84 -0.22 11.35
CA ARG A 130 -13.84 0.99 10.50
C ARG A 130 -14.29 2.25 11.24
N GLN A 131 -15.30 2.13 12.09
CA GLN A 131 -15.85 3.25 12.87
C GLN A 131 -14.89 3.81 13.93
N ARG A 132 -13.72 3.19 14.12
CA ARG A 132 -12.65 3.65 15.02
C ARG A 132 -11.60 4.54 14.32
N PHE A 133 -11.76 4.77 13.01
CA PHE A 133 -10.79 5.53 12.22
C PHE A 133 -11.43 6.69 11.47
N VAL A 134 -10.71 7.81 11.42
CA VAL A 134 -10.91 8.83 10.37
C VAL A 134 -10.38 8.27 9.04
N GLY A 135 -11.15 8.46 7.97
CA GLY A 135 -10.89 7.90 6.64
C GLY A 135 -10.40 8.94 5.62
N MET A 136 -9.43 8.55 4.79
CA MET A 136 -9.01 9.29 3.59
C MET A 136 -9.03 8.35 2.39
N THR A 137 -9.62 8.80 1.28
CA THR A 137 -9.66 8.06 0.02
C THR A 137 -8.57 8.56 -0.91
N PHE A 138 -7.80 7.64 -1.45
CA PHE A 138 -6.87 7.85 -2.55
C PHE A 138 -7.45 7.23 -3.80
N ASP A 139 -7.14 7.86 -4.91
CA ASP A 139 -7.33 7.34 -6.25
C ASP A 139 -6.08 7.65 -7.07
N PHE A 140 -6.04 7.22 -8.33
CA PHE A 140 -4.98 7.65 -9.24
C PHE A 140 -5.01 9.19 -9.39
N PRO A 141 -3.83 9.84 -9.43
CA PRO A 141 -3.78 11.29 -9.54
C PRO A 141 -4.42 11.80 -10.83
N ALA A 142 -4.82 13.07 -10.84
CA ALA A 142 -5.19 13.75 -12.07
C ALA A 142 -4.02 13.69 -13.09
N ALA A 143 -4.34 13.64 -14.38
CA ALA A 143 -3.35 13.37 -15.42
C ALA A 143 -2.11 14.29 -15.39
N SER A 144 -2.28 15.57 -15.08
CA SER A 144 -1.18 16.52 -14.95
C SER A 144 -0.25 16.18 -13.78
N LEU A 145 -0.81 15.83 -12.63
CA LEU A 145 -0.06 15.43 -11.44
C LEU A 145 0.61 14.06 -11.64
N GLU A 146 -0.08 13.11 -12.28
CA GLU A 146 0.50 11.79 -12.57
C GLU A 146 1.69 11.89 -13.53
N GLN A 147 1.61 12.77 -14.54
CA GLN A 147 2.73 13.08 -15.43
C GLN A 147 3.92 13.66 -14.67
N GLU A 148 3.69 14.61 -13.76
CA GLU A 148 4.73 15.21 -12.93
C GLU A 148 5.40 14.16 -12.02
N ILE A 149 4.61 13.26 -11.43
CA ILE A 149 5.11 12.15 -10.61
C ILE A 149 6.02 11.25 -11.45
N ILE A 150 5.57 10.81 -12.64
CA ILE A 150 6.37 9.93 -13.50
C ILE A 150 7.68 10.62 -13.91
N GLN A 151 7.62 11.88 -14.32
CA GLN A 151 8.81 12.64 -14.70
C GLN A 151 9.80 12.76 -13.54
N ARG A 152 9.33 13.05 -12.31
CA ARG A 152 10.20 13.14 -11.14
C ARG A 152 10.79 11.80 -10.72
N GLU A 153 10.00 10.74 -10.71
CA GLU A 153 10.43 9.41 -10.26
C GLU A 153 11.33 8.69 -11.27
N THR A 154 11.23 9.07 -12.54
CA THR A 154 11.89 8.34 -13.63
C THR A 154 12.81 9.17 -14.48
N GLY A 155 12.71 10.51 -14.49
CA GLY A 155 13.53 11.39 -15.33
C GLY A 155 13.24 11.29 -16.84
N ILE A 156 12.09 10.73 -17.23
CA ILE A 156 11.66 10.66 -18.62
C ILE A 156 11.14 12.01 -19.12
N ASP A 157 11.10 12.23 -20.44
CA ASP A 157 10.61 13.47 -21.03
C ASP A 157 9.07 13.62 -20.91
N GLU A 158 8.62 14.87 -20.99
CA GLU A 158 7.20 15.24 -20.86
C GLU A 158 6.30 14.53 -21.88
N LYS A 159 6.76 14.39 -23.13
CA LYS A 159 5.96 13.78 -24.21
C LYS A 159 5.72 12.31 -23.89
N THR A 160 6.76 11.57 -23.48
CA THR A 160 6.62 10.16 -23.13
C THR A 160 5.79 9.97 -21.86
N ALA A 161 6.01 10.78 -20.81
CA ALA A 161 5.19 10.73 -19.60
C ALA A 161 3.70 10.97 -19.90
N LYS A 162 3.40 11.96 -20.75
CA LYS A 162 2.04 12.26 -21.21
C LYS A 162 1.41 11.10 -21.97
N SER A 163 2.16 10.44 -22.84
CA SER A 163 1.70 9.24 -23.56
C SER A 163 1.40 8.07 -22.61
N LEU A 164 2.26 7.81 -21.63
CA LEU A 164 2.04 6.75 -20.63
C LEU A 164 0.80 7.01 -19.77
N VAL A 165 0.57 8.25 -19.35
CA VAL A 165 -0.64 8.61 -18.58
C VAL A 165 -1.91 8.49 -19.41
N LYS A 166 -1.88 8.88 -20.69
CA LYS A 166 -3.01 8.68 -21.60
C LYS A 166 -3.32 7.20 -21.80
N LEU A 167 -2.29 6.39 -22.04
CA LEU A 167 -2.42 4.94 -22.13
C LEU A 167 -3.04 4.37 -20.86
N ALA A 168 -2.51 4.73 -19.69
CA ALA A 168 -3.05 4.27 -18.42
C ALA A 168 -4.52 4.66 -18.21
N ALA A 169 -4.92 5.87 -18.60
CA ALA A 169 -6.30 6.30 -18.53
C ALA A 169 -7.21 5.42 -19.42
N ALA A 170 -6.77 5.07 -20.63
CA ALA A 170 -7.49 4.15 -21.51
C ALA A 170 -7.61 2.74 -20.89
N LEU A 171 -6.52 2.21 -20.33
CA LEU A 171 -6.52 0.88 -19.70
C LEU A 171 -7.39 0.85 -18.43
N ARG A 172 -7.44 1.94 -17.65
CA ARG A 172 -8.28 2.04 -16.44
C ARG A 172 -9.77 1.98 -16.75
N VAL A 173 -10.20 2.43 -17.93
CA VAL A 173 -11.60 2.30 -18.38
C VAL A 173 -11.97 0.84 -18.64
N LEU A 174 -11.01 0.00 -19.05
CA LEU A 174 -11.25 -1.42 -19.31
C LEU A 174 -11.46 -2.26 -18.04
N LYS A 175 -11.11 -1.72 -16.86
CA LYS A 175 -11.29 -2.41 -15.57
C LYS A 175 -12.74 -2.86 -15.34
N ASP A 176 -13.72 -2.07 -15.78
CA ASP A 176 -15.12 -2.39 -15.51
C ASP A 176 -15.66 -3.55 -16.39
N HIS A 177 -14.85 -4.06 -17.32
CA HIS A 177 -15.25 -5.09 -18.28
C HIS A 177 -14.31 -6.31 -18.31
N ASP A 178 -13.00 -6.09 -18.45
CA ASP A 178 -12.06 -7.16 -18.85
C ASP A 178 -10.79 -7.26 -17.98
N LEU A 179 -10.60 -6.38 -16.99
CA LEU A 179 -9.42 -6.42 -16.11
C LEU A 179 -9.80 -6.56 -14.64
N GLU A 180 -9.12 -7.48 -13.95
CA GLU A 180 -9.21 -7.60 -12.49
C GLU A 180 -8.69 -6.33 -11.79
N GLU A 181 -7.67 -5.70 -12.37
CA GLU A 181 -7.02 -4.51 -11.83
C GLU A 181 -6.86 -3.37 -12.82
N ALA A 182 -6.93 -2.15 -12.29
CA ALA A 182 -6.59 -0.96 -13.06
C ALA A 182 -5.07 -0.77 -13.14
N ALA A 183 -4.60 -0.26 -14.29
CA ALA A 183 -3.20 0.14 -14.48
C ALA A 183 -2.75 1.16 -13.41
N SER A 184 -1.94 0.71 -12.46
CA SER A 184 -1.48 1.55 -11.36
C SER A 184 -0.35 2.49 -11.75
N THR A 185 -0.23 3.63 -11.05
CA THR A 185 0.89 4.59 -11.24
C THR A 185 2.27 3.90 -11.09
N ARG A 186 2.36 2.82 -10.29
CA ARG A 186 3.57 2.00 -10.19
C ARG A 186 3.96 1.35 -11.52
N LEU A 187 3.00 0.81 -12.28
CA LEU A 187 3.26 0.21 -13.59
C LEU A 187 3.78 1.25 -14.59
N LEU A 188 3.26 2.48 -14.54
CA LEU A 188 3.72 3.58 -15.40
C LEU A 188 5.16 3.97 -15.05
N ILE A 189 5.52 3.98 -13.76
CA ILE A 189 6.90 4.22 -13.32
C ILE A 189 7.84 3.11 -13.84
N TYR A 190 7.40 1.84 -13.82
CA TYR A 190 8.18 0.74 -14.38
C TYR A 190 8.37 0.87 -15.90
N ALA A 191 7.29 1.11 -16.64
CA ALA A 191 7.35 1.34 -18.09
C ALA A 191 8.29 2.51 -18.43
N ALA A 192 8.15 3.64 -17.73
CA ALA A 192 9.02 4.80 -17.94
C ALA A 192 10.49 4.53 -17.62
N ARG A 193 10.80 3.75 -16.57
CA ARG A 193 12.18 3.35 -16.26
C ARG A 193 12.78 2.47 -17.35
N LEU A 194 12.00 1.51 -17.87
CA LEU A 194 12.43 0.66 -18.99
C LEU A 194 12.71 1.50 -20.25
N ILE A 195 11.80 2.41 -20.61
CA ILE A 195 11.99 3.31 -21.76
C ILE A 195 13.24 4.18 -21.57
N ARG A 196 13.42 4.77 -20.39
CA ARG A 196 14.62 5.57 -20.08
C ARG A 196 15.91 4.76 -20.18
N SER A 197 15.87 3.46 -19.90
CA SER A 197 17.02 2.58 -20.06
C SER A 197 17.34 2.20 -21.51
N GLY A 198 16.51 2.65 -22.47
CA GLY A 198 16.71 2.44 -23.90
C GLY A 198 15.82 1.34 -24.50
N MET A 199 14.91 0.74 -23.72
CA MET A 199 13.94 -0.22 -24.24
C MET A 199 12.91 0.48 -25.15
N ASN A 200 12.49 -0.19 -26.22
CA ASN A 200 11.39 0.28 -27.05
C ASN A 200 10.12 0.48 -26.21
N ALA A 201 9.35 1.54 -26.50
CA ALA A 201 8.19 1.90 -25.69
C ALA A 201 7.07 0.85 -25.69
N ILE A 202 6.88 0.14 -26.81
CA ILE A 202 5.89 -0.94 -26.90
C ILE A 202 6.33 -2.12 -26.04
N ASP A 203 7.58 -2.55 -26.15
CA ASP A 203 8.13 -3.65 -25.36
C ASP A 203 8.13 -3.34 -23.85
N ALA A 204 8.45 -2.09 -23.50
CA ALA A 204 8.40 -1.61 -22.12
C ALA A 204 6.96 -1.66 -21.55
N CYS A 205 5.96 -1.25 -22.33
CA CYS A 205 4.56 -1.31 -21.92
C CYS A 205 4.01 -2.75 -21.91
N LEU A 206 4.45 -3.62 -22.83
CA LEU A 206 4.14 -5.05 -22.76
C LEU A 206 4.62 -5.63 -21.43
N ALA A 207 5.92 -5.48 -21.13
CA ALA A 207 6.54 -6.07 -19.94
C ALA A 207 6.05 -5.45 -18.62
N ALA A 208 5.81 -4.14 -18.58
CA ALA A 208 5.46 -3.45 -17.33
C ALA A 208 3.96 -3.24 -17.13
N MET A 209 3.13 -3.37 -18.16
CA MET A 209 1.69 -3.11 -18.07
C MET A 209 0.85 -4.29 -18.56
N ALA A 210 1.03 -4.77 -19.80
CA ALA A 210 0.14 -5.81 -20.33
C ALA A 210 0.35 -7.17 -19.63
N GLU A 211 1.60 -7.64 -19.50
CA GLU A 211 1.90 -8.92 -18.82
C GLU A 211 1.47 -8.93 -17.34
N PRO A 212 1.67 -7.87 -16.53
CA PRO A 212 1.24 -7.89 -15.14
C PRO A 212 -0.28 -7.69 -14.93
N LEU A 213 -1.03 -7.22 -15.93
CA LEU A 213 -2.46 -6.93 -15.78
C LEU A 213 -3.36 -8.11 -16.12
N THR A 214 -2.86 -9.11 -16.85
CA THR A 214 -3.67 -10.26 -17.26
C THR A 214 -2.81 -11.44 -17.73
N ASP A 215 -3.22 -12.65 -17.34
CA ASP A 215 -2.72 -13.90 -17.91
C ASP A 215 -3.55 -14.37 -19.12
N ASP A 216 -4.72 -13.76 -19.36
CA ASP A 216 -5.59 -14.08 -20.49
C ASP A 216 -5.04 -13.50 -21.81
N LEU A 217 -4.87 -14.38 -22.80
CA LEU A 217 -4.23 -14.04 -24.07
C LEU A 217 -5.07 -13.08 -24.92
N GLU A 218 -6.39 -13.21 -24.89
CA GLU A 218 -7.30 -12.35 -25.65
C GLU A 218 -7.29 -10.92 -25.08
N THR A 219 -7.44 -10.81 -23.76
CA THR A 219 -7.35 -9.56 -23.01
C THR A 219 -5.98 -8.92 -23.23
N ARG A 220 -4.89 -9.67 -23.12
CA ARG A 220 -3.53 -9.16 -23.37
C ARG A 220 -3.38 -8.62 -24.79
N SER A 221 -3.94 -9.30 -25.77
CA SER A 221 -3.92 -8.85 -27.17
C SER A 221 -4.68 -7.52 -27.33
N ALA A 222 -5.84 -7.38 -26.70
CA ALA A 222 -6.60 -6.13 -26.68
C ALA A 222 -5.81 -4.99 -25.99
N LEU A 223 -5.15 -5.25 -24.85
CA LEU A 223 -4.27 -4.26 -24.21
C LEU A 223 -3.14 -3.83 -25.15
N MET A 224 -2.54 -4.78 -25.88
CA MET A 224 -1.49 -4.49 -26.85
C MET A 224 -1.98 -3.64 -28.03
N GLU A 225 -3.22 -3.80 -28.49
CA GLU A 225 -3.82 -2.90 -29.48
C GLU A 225 -3.90 -1.47 -28.95
N VAL A 226 -4.37 -1.30 -27.72
CA VAL A 226 -4.44 0.02 -27.06
C VAL A 226 -3.04 0.64 -26.89
N ILE A 227 -2.04 -0.16 -26.52
CA ILE A 227 -0.63 0.28 -26.42
C ILE A 227 -0.12 0.77 -27.77
N ASN A 228 -0.34 0.00 -28.84
CA ASN A 228 0.11 0.32 -30.19
C ASN A 228 -0.53 1.61 -30.75
N ILE A 229 -1.78 1.91 -30.36
CA ILE A 229 -2.48 3.15 -30.75
C ILE A 229 -1.98 4.35 -29.94
N SER A 230 -1.66 4.14 -28.67
CA SER A 230 -1.36 5.22 -27.71
C SER A 230 0.08 5.72 -27.77
N LEU A 231 1.01 4.90 -28.24
CA LEU A 231 2.43 5.21 -28.30
C LEU A 231 2.89 5.55 -29.73
N PRO A 232 3.72 6.58 -29.92
CA PRO A 232 4.31 6.84 -31.23
C PRO A 232 5.19 5.67 -31.64
N ARG A 233 5.10 5.24 -32.90
CA ARG A 233 6.09 4.34 -33.49
C ARG A 233 7.42 5.11 -33.54
N GLY A 234 8.42 4.58 -32.83
CA GLY A 234 9.78 5.12 -32.81
C GLY A 234 10.42 5.16 -34.18
#